data_AF-A0A6G5ACM2-F1
#
_entry.id   AF-A0A6G5ACM2-F1
#
_cell.length_a   1.000
_cell.length_b   1.000
_cell.length_c   1.000
_cell.angle_alpha   90.00
_cell.angle_beta   90.00
_cell.angle_gamma   90.00
#
_symmetry.space_group_name_H-M   'P 1'
#
loop_
_entity.id
_entity.type
_entity.pdbx_description
1 polymer ?
#
loop_
_entity_poly.entity_id
_entity_poly.type
_entity_poly.pdbx_seq_one_letter_code
_entity_poly.pdbx_strand_id
1 'polypeptide(L)'
;MQGGRNRLKWEEIEEQLREERPMVYGFVETHLRDMEQPPNNPDYAWEYCNRTEGSKMGGGIGAFIHKSTDWQRVKQECKEHLWLKGKVAGQMTLLGFVYLWTGAKAREENQAMVECISKDIQELGGECEIIILGDMNAHIEDIDGYTDPTGKMIMDMCERLDLIICNSTEKCEGQITWEVGRLQSTIDYALMSHRMYEKLRGMYLDEGGSRSLGSDHKRIKLSFGRAVKVGRRQDEQLQER
;
A
#
# COMPACT_ATOMS: atom_id res chain seq x y z
N MET A 1 -25.58 -13.22 -5.63
CA MET A 1 -24.98 -12.48 -4.48
C MET A 1 -24.23 -11.33 -5.10
N GLN A 2 -24.55 -10.08 -4.74
CA GLN A 2 -23.68 -8.95 -5.09
C GLN A 2 -22.30 -9.24 -4.50
N GLY A 3 -21.27 -9.13 -5.34
CA GLY A 3 -19.90 -9.16 -4.87
C GLY A 3 -19.66 -7.93 -4.00
N GLY A 4 -18.83 -8.04 -2.98
CA GLY A 4 -18.37 -6.88 -2.23
C GLY A 4 -18.57 -6.92 -0.73
N ARG A 5 -18.01 -5.89 -0.09
CA ARG A 5 -17.98 -5.71 1.35
C ARG A 5 -19.38 -5.40 1.91
N ASN A 6 -19.63 -5.80 3.16
CA ASN A 6 -20.86 -5.47 3.89
C ASN A 6 -21.07 -3.94 3.95
N ARG A 7 -22.32 -3.48 3.90
CA ARG A 7 -22.69 -2.06 4.01
C ARG A 7 -22.02 -1.35 5.18
N LEU A 8 -21.97 -1.98 6.36
CA LEU A 8 -21.32 -1.41 7.55
C LEU A 8 -19.84 -1.09 7.32
N LYS A 9 -19.16 -1.90 6.49
CA LYS A 9 -17.76 -1.65 6.12
C LYS A 9 -17.61 -0.39 5.29
N TRP A 10 -18.52 -0.15 4.35
CA TRP A 10 -18.49 1.05 3.53
C TRP A 10 -18.81 2.32 4.33
N GLU A 11 -19.73 2.23 5.29
CA GLU A 11 -20.03 3.33 6.21
C GLU A 11 -18.81 3.69 7.09
N GLU A 12 -18.10 2.68 7.62
CA GLU A 12 -16.83 2.88 8.33
C GLU A 12 -15.77 3.56 7.44
N ILE A 13 -15.60 3.09 6.20
CA ILE A 13 -14.65 3.68 5.24
C ILE A 13 -15.02 5.14 4.95
N GLU A 14 -16.30 5.45 4.75
CA GLU A 14 -16.76 6.81 4.47
C GLU A 14 -16.43 7.76 5.62
N GLU A 15 -16.61 7.32 6.87
CA GLU A 15 -16.20 8.08 8.05
C GLU A 15 -14.69 8.35 8.07
N GLN A 16 -13.87 7.33 7.80
CA GLN A 16 -12.41 7.48 7.73
C GLN A 16 -11.97 8.45 6.63
N LEU A 17 -12.59 8.38 5.45
CA LEU A 17 -12.31 9.31 4.34
C LEU A 17 -12.65 10.76 4.74
N ARG A 18 -13.77 10.96 5.44
CA ARG A 18 -14.21 12.28 5.92
C ARG A 18 -13.29 12.85 7.00
N GLU A 19 -12.90 12.04 7.97
CA GLU A 19 -12.10 12.50 9.12
C GLU A 19 -10.63 12.72 8.76
N GLU A 20 -10.03 11.77 8.05
CA GLU A 20 -8.59 11.77 7.79
C GLU A 20 -8.22 12.46 6.48
N ARG A 21 -9.18 12.55 5.57
CA ARG A 21 -9.02 13.15 4.23
C ARG A 21 -7.73 12.69 3.53
N PRO A 22 -7.45 11.38 3.44
CA PRO A 22 -6.25 10.88 2.79
C PRO A 22 -6.22 11.30 1.32
N MET A 23 -5.02 11.53 0.78
CA MET A 23 -4.86 11.82 -0.65
C MET A 23 -5.31 10.63 -1.51
N VAL A 24 -4.93 9.42 -1.09
CA VAL A 24 -5.31 8.16 -1.71
C VAL A 24 -5.61 7.15 -0.60
N TYR A 25 -6.69 6.40 -0.72
CA TYR A 25 -7.04 5.28 0.15
C TYR A 25 -7.16 4.02 -0.71
N GLY A 26 -6.28 3.03 -0.49
CA GLY A 26 -6.27 1.79 -1.26
C GLY A 26 -7.01 0.64 -0.60
N PHE A 27 -7.45 -0.30 -1.43
CA PHE A 27 -8.15 -1.52 -1.05
C PHE A 27 -7.56 -2.70 -1.80
N VAL A 28 -7.29 -3.77 -1.06
CA VAL A 28 -7.13 -5.12 -1.59
C VAL A 28 -8.33 -5.95 -1.15
N GLU A 29 -8.62 -7.01 -1.90
CA GLU A 29 -9.79 -7.86 -1.71
C GLU A 29 -11.10 -7.06 -1.61
N THR A 30 -11.40 -6.28 -2.66
CA THR A 30 -12.67 -5.55 -2.73
C THR A 30 -13.87 -6.49 -2.90
N HIS A 31 -13.64 -7.67 -3.51
CA HIS A 31 -14.64 -8.63 -3.96
C HIS A 31 -15.70 -8.07 -4.91
N LEU A 32 -15.51 -6.84 -5.41
CA LEU A 32 -16.36 -6.22 -6.42
C LEU A 32 -16.09 -6.88 -7.78
N ARG A 33 -17.16 -7.08 -8.53
CA ARG A 33 -17.14 -7.75 -9.83
C ARG A 33 -17.57 -6.85 -10.96
N ASP A 34 -16.95 -7.04 -12.12
CA ASP A 34 -17.24 -6.35 -13.37
C ASP A 34 -17.33 -4.83 -13.17
N MET A 35 -18.54 -4.27 -13.26
CA MET A 35 -18.83 -2.84 -13.14
C MET A 35 -19.38 -2.44 -11.77
N GLU A 36 -19.37 -3.34 -10.78
CA GLU A 36 -19.75 -3.02 -9.40
C GLU A 36 -18.82 -1.92 -8.85
N GLN A 37 -19.42 -0.99 -8.11
CA GLN A 37 -18.72 0.14 -7.51
C GLN A 37 -19.07 0.25 -6.02
N PRO A 38 -18.17 0.80 -5.19
CA PRO A 38 -18.52 1.17 -3.84
C PRO A 38 -19.56 2.31 -3.84
N PRO A 39 -20.16 2.62 -2.68
CA PRO A 39 -20.97 3.82 -2.53
C PRO A 39 -20.23 5.07 -3.02
N ASN A 40 -20.93 5.91 -3.77
CA ASN A 40 -20.36 7.12 -4.36
C ASN A 40 -19.98 8.12 -3.25
N ASN A 41 -18.74 8.62 -3.29
CA ASN A 41 -18.26 9.68 -2.41
C ASN A 41 -18.01 10.96 -3.24
N PRO A 42 -18.60 12.11 -2.88
CA PRO A 42 -18.49 13.34 -3.68
C PRO A 42 -17.08 13.92 -3.72
N ASP A 43 -16.23 13.63 -2.72
CA ASP A 43 -14.87 14.18 -2.61
C ASP A 43 -13.80 13.27 -3.21
N TYR A 44 -14.16 12.02 -3.54
CA TYR A 44 -13.22 11.01 -4.01
C TYR A 44 -13.62 10.45 -5.38
N ALA A 45 -12.64 10.22 -6.24
CA ALA A 45 -12.78 9.42 -7.44
C ALA A 45 -12.42 7.95 -7.13
N TRP A 46 -13.06 7.01 -7.83
CA TRP A 46 -12.82 5.57 -7.66
C TRP A 46 -12.09 5.00 -8.87
N GLU A 47 -10.91 4.42 -8.64
CA GLU A 47 -10.14 3.67 -9.62
C GLU A 47 -10.04 2.21 -9.18
N TYR A 48 -10.13 1.26 -10.11
CA TYR A 48 -10.26 -0.14 -9.72
C TYR A 48 -9.69 -1.15 -10.72
N CYS A 49 -9.55 -2.38 -10.23
CA CYS A 49 -9.32 -3.62 -10.96
C CYS A 49 -10.29 -4.67 -10.40
N ASN A 50 -11.52 -4.67 -10.92
CA ASN A 50 -12.54 -5.62 -10.48
C ASN A 50 -12.29 -6.98 -11.11
N ARG A 51 -12.72 -8.03 -10.42
CA ARG A 51 -12.73 -9.38 -10.96
C ARG A 51 -13.87 -9.53 -11.97
N THR A 52 -13.70 -10.38 -12.96
CA THR A 52 -14.81 -10.74 -13.87
C THR A 52 -15.74 -11.74 -13.19
N GLU A 53 -17.05 -11.66 -13.42
CA GLU A 53 -17.97 -12.71 -12.97
C GLU A 53 -17.54 -14.11 -13.48
N GLY A 54 -17.69 -15.11 -12.62
CA GLY A 54 -17.23 -16.48 -12.89
C GLY A 54 -15.74 -16.75 -12.62
N SER A 55 -14.94 -15.72 -12.31
CA SER A 55 -13.58 -15.96 -11.80
C SER A 55 -13.60 -16.56 -10.39
N LYS A 56 -12.43 -17.07 -9.97
CA LYS A 56 -12.13 -17.48 -8.59
C LYS A 56 -12.71 -16.47 -7.57
N MET A 57 -13.20 -16.98 -6.44
CA MET A 57 -13.58 -16.13 -5.30
C MET A 57 -12.33 -15.49 -4.68
N GLY A 58 -12.43 -14.20 -4.32
CA GLY A 58 -11.32 -13.43 -3.73
C GLY A 58 -10.66 -12.45 -4.69
N GLY A 59 -9.92 -11.48 -4.12
CA GLY A 59 -9.22 -10.42 -4.85
C GLY A 59 -10.10 -9.23 -5.25
N GLY A 60 -9.62 -8.49 -6.24
CA GLY A 60 -10.16 -7.17 -6.60
C GLY A 60 -9.41 -6.07 -5.85
N ILE A 61 -9.03 -5.02 -6.56
CA ILE A 61 -8.26 -3.90 -6.03
C ILE A 61 -8.99 -2.62 -6.38
N GLY A 62 -8.91 -1.63 -5.50
CA GLY A 62 -9.31 -0.29 -5.86
C GLY A 62 -8.70 0.78 -5.00
N ALA A 63 -8.93 2.02 -5.38
CA ALA A 63 -8.43 3.17 -4.68
C ALA A 63 -9.43 4.33 -4.77
N PHE A 64 -9.69 4.94 -3.62
CA PHE A 64 -10.30 6.26 -3.56
C PHE A 64 -9.20 7.33 -3.67
N ILE A 65 -9.37 8.27 -4.59
CA ILE A 65 -8.45 9.37 -4.86
C ILE A 65 -9.15 10.68 -4.54
N HIS A 66 -8.63 11.48 -3.61
CA HIS A 66 -9.26 12.75 -3.25
C HIS A 66 -9.20 13.72 -4.45
N LYS A 67 -10.34 14.26 -4.89
CA LYS A 67 -10.47 15.04 -6.13
C LYS A 67 -9.66 16.34 -6.15
N SER A 68 -9.24 16.84 -4.99
CA SER A 68 -8.33 17.99 -4.90
C SER A 68 -6.85 17.64 -5.17
N THR A 69 -6.54 16.38 -5.43
CA THR A 69 -5.18 15.89 -5.68
C THR A 69 -5.06 15.43 -7.13
N ASP A 70 -3.88 15.64 -7.71
CA ASP A 70 -3.59 15.26 -9.10
C ASP A 70 -2.90 13.89 -9.11
N TRP A 71 -3.72 12.84 -9.05
CA TRP A 71 -3.30 11.46 -9.25
C TRP A 71 -4.01 10.88 -10.47
N GLN A 72 -3.26 10.12 -11.26
CA GLN A 72 -3.75 9.55 -12.51
C GLN A 72 -3.48 8.05 -12.53
N ARG A 73 -4.47 7.28 -12.97
CA ARG A 73 -4.30 5.86 -13.27
C ARG A 73 -3.42 5.71 -14.51
N VAL A 74 -2.28 5.02 -14.38
CA VAL A 74 -1.28 4.92 -15.48
C VAL A 74 -1.23 3.58 -16.20
N LYS A 75 -1.97 2.58 -15.72
CA LYS A 75 -2.05 1.26 -16.36
C LYS A 75 -3.33 0.54 -15.98
N GLN A 76 -4.14 0.10 -16.95
CA GLN A 76 -5.48 -0.48 -16.71
C GLN A 76 -5.57 -1.99 -16.92
N GLU A 77 -4.57 -2.61 -17.55
CA GLU A 77 -4.64 -4.01 -18.00
C GLU A 77 -4.40 -5.03 -16.87
N CYS A 78 -3.87 -4.59 -15.74
CA CYS A 78 -3.47 -5.44 -14.63
C CYS A 78 -4.64 -5.77 -13.71
N LYS A 79 -4.73 -7.03 -13.27
CA LYS A 79 -5.84 -7.53 -12.43
C LYS A 79 -5.53 -7.56 -10.94
N GLU A 80 -4.27 -7.85 -10.57
CA GLU A 80 -3.84 -7.96 -9.17
C GLU A 80 -2.93 -6.81 -8.72
N HIS A 81 -2.83 -5.75 -9.52
CA HIS A 81 -2.19 -4.53 -9.08
C HIS A 81 -2.73 -3.30 -9.80
N LEU A 82 -2.65 -2.17 -9.11
CA LEU A 82 -3.16 -0.88 -9.53
C LEU A 82 -2.06 0.17 -9.37
N TRP A 83 -1.77 0.92 -10.44
CA TRP A 83 -0.76 1.97 -10.44
C TRP A 83 -1.36 3.36 -10.60
N LEU A 84 -1.05 4.25 -9.66
CA LEU A 84 -1.35 5.67 -9.73
C LEU A 84 -0.05 6.46 -9.81
N LYS A 85 -0.06 7.56 -10.58
CA LYS A 85 1.05 8.51 -10.65
C LYS A 85 0.58 9.87 -10.19
N GLY A 86 1.33 10.49 -9.29
CA GLY A 86 0.97 11.76 -8.67
C GLY A 86 2.11 12.32 -7.83
N LYS A 87 1.80 13.18 -6.86
CA LYS A 87 2.80 13.79 -5.98
C LYS A 87 2.60 13.46 -4.51
N VAL A 88 3.69 13.06 -3.85
CA VAL A 88 3.77 12.93 -2.39
C VAL A 88 4.91 13.80 -1.88
N ALA A 89 4.63 14.70 -0.95
CA ALA A 89 5.64 15.60 -0.36
C ALA A 89 6.51 16.32 -1.42
N GLY A 90 5.87 16.77 -2.50
CA GLY A 90 6.50 17.48 -3.62
C GLY A 90 7.30 16.61 -4.60
N GLN A 91 7.36 15.30 -4.37
CA GLN A 91 8.06 14.34 -5.24
C GLN A 91 7.07 13.70 -6.20
N MET A 92 7.44 13.53 -7.47
CA MET A 92 6.67 12.67 -8.36
C MET A 92 6.78 11.23 -7.88
N THR A 93 5.66 10.55 -7.75
CA THR A 93 5.57 9.22 -7.13
C THR A 93 4.69 8.30 -7.96
N LEU A 94 5.16 7.08 -8.18
CA LEU A 94 4.39 5.95 -8.65
C LEU A 94 3.93 5.15 -7.44
N LEU A 95 2.62 5.15 -7.18
CA LEU A 95 1.96 4.47 -6.08
C LEU A 95 1.28 3.20 -6.58
N GLY A 96 1.72 2.05 -6.08
CA GLY A 96 1.18 0.73 -6.40
C GLY A 96 0.33 0.18 -5.27
N PHE A 97 -0.81 -0.42 -5.61
CA PHE A 97 -1.54 -1.33 -4.73
C PHE A 97 -1.45 -2.73 -5.30
N VAL A 98 -1.03 -3.70 -4.48
CA VAL A 98 -0.71 -5.07 -4.92
C VAL A 98 -1.45 -6.07 -4.04
N TYR A 99 -1.95 -7.13 -4.68
CA TYR A 99 -2.46 -8.32 -4.00
C TYR A 99 -1.73 -9.56 -4.54
N LEU A 100 -1.01 -10.27 -3.68
CA LEU A 100 -0.38 -11.54 -4.05
C LEU A 100 -1.21 -12.73 -3.57
N TRP A 101 -1.06 -13.85 -4.27
CA TRP A 101 -1.81 -15.05 -4.02
C TRP A 101 -1.30 -15.77 -2.78
N THR A 102 -2.21 -16.48 -2.11
CA THR A 102 -1.92 -17.43 -1.05
C THR A 102 -2.25 -18.88 -1.47
N GLY A 103 -1.68 -19.86 -0.76
CA GLY A 103 -1.94 -21.30 -0.95
C GLY A 103 -1.01 -22.02 -1.92
N ALA A 104 -1.26 -23.32 -2.14
CA ALA A 104 -0.32 -24.25 -2.77
C ALA A 104 0.10 -23.92 -4.23
N LYS A 105 -0.71 -23.12 -4.95
CA LYS A 105 -0.42 -22.70 -6.34
C LYS A 105 0.09 -21.26 -6.44
N ALA A 106 0.30 -20.58 -5.31
CA ALA A 106 0.66 -19.17 -5.29
C ALA A 106 2.03 -18.88 -5.90
N ARG A 107 2.98 -19.83 -5.82
CA ARG A 107 4.38 -19.57 -6.18
C ARG A 107 4.56 -19.09 -7.63
N GLU A 108 3.99 -19.79 -8.60
CA GLU A 108 4.15 -19.44 -10.02
C GLU A 108 3.42 -18.14 -10.37
N GLU A 109 2.21 -17.97 -9.83
CA GLU A 109 1.41 -16.75 -10.00
C GLU A 109 2.12 -15.53 -9.37
N ASN A 110 2.64 -15.67 -8.15
CA ASN A 110 3.35 -14.60 -7.44
C ASN A 110 4.66 -14.25 -8.13
N GLN A 111 5.38 -15.24 -8.68
CA GLN A 111 6.59 -14.98 -9.46
C GLN A 111 6.27 -14.12 -10.69
N ALA A 112 5.25 -14.50 -11.48
CA ALA A 112 4.83 -13.74 -12.65
C ALA A 112 4.34 -12.32 -12.27
N MET A 113 3.65 -12.20 -11.14
CA MET A 113 3.20 -10.90 -10.61
C MET A 113 4.35 -10.00 -10.18
N VAL A 114 5.34 -10.53 -9.44
CA VAL A 114 6.54 -9.79 -9.02
C VAL A 114 7.37 -9.34 -10.21
N GLU A 115 7.49 -10.16 -11.24
CA GLU A 115 8.13 -9.79 -12.52
C GLU A 115 7.34 -8.69 -13.24
N CYS A 116 6.02 -8.79 -13.28
CA CYS A 116 5.16 -7.77 -13.87
C CYS A 116 5.28 -6.42 -13.14
N ILE A 117 5.26 -6.43 -11.80
CA ILE A 117 5.47 -5.24 -10.96
C ILE A 117 6.86 -4.65 -11.20
N SER A 118 7.90 -5.48 -11.25
CA SER A 118 9.27 -5.03 -11.50
C SER A 118 9.40 -4.35 -12.87
N LYS A 119 8.79 -4.94 -13.90
CA LYS A 119 8.75 -4.36 -15.25
C LYS A 119 7.99 -3.04 -15.27
N ASP A 120 6.83 -2.97 -14.59
CA ASP A 120 6.03 -1.74 -14.51
C ASP A 120 6.79 -0.61 -13.83
N ILE A 121 7.55 -0.90 -12.77
CA ILE A 121 8.40 0.09 -12.12
C ILE A 121 9.47 0.60 -13.07
N GLN A 122 10.07 -0.26 -13.90
CA GLN A 122 11.06 0.17 -14.89
C GLN A 122 10.43 1.03 -16.01
N GLU A 123 9.25 0.66 -16.49
CA GLU A 123 8.57 1.34 -17.62
C GLU A 123 7.87 2.64 -17.19
N LEU A 124 7.21 2.63 -16.04
CA LEU A 124 6.38 3.74 -15.54
C LEU A 124 7.13 4.62 -14.54
N GLY A 125 8.13 4.05 -13.85
CA GLY A 125 8.90 4.69 -12.79
C GLY A 125 9.62 5.92 -13.30
N GLY A 126 10.44 5.83 -14.36
CA GLY A 126 11.16 7.00 -14.89
C GLY A 126 11.82 7.83 -13.79
N GLU A 127 11.46 9.12 -13.67
CA GLU A 127 11.91 10.03 -12.59
C GLU A 127 11.02 10.01 -11.32
N CYS A 128 10.09 9.07 -11.24
CA CYS A 128 9.21 8.93 -10.08
C CYS A 128 9.91 8.11 -9.00
N GLU A 129 9.64 8.51 -7.76
CA GLU A 129 9.88 7.63 -6.64
C GLU A 129 8.79 6.58 -6.50
N ILE A 130 9.07 5.49 -5.79
CA ILE A 130 8.18 4.33 -5.73
C ILE A 130 7.59 4.20 -4.34
N ILE A 131 6.29 3.96 -4.26
CA ILE A 131 5.60 3.43 -3.07
C ILE A 131 4.73 2.26 -3.54
N ILE A 132 4.77 1.13 -2.83
CA ILE A 132 3.92 -0.03 -3.05
C ILE A 132 3.28 -0.40 -1.72
N LEU A 133 1.98 -0.64 -1.74
CA LEU A 133 1.18 -1.03 -0.58
C LEU A 133 0.36 -2.27 -0.92
N GLY A 134 0.09 -3.12 0.05
CA GLY A 134 -0.99 -4.11 -0.05
C GLY A 134 -0.65 -5.44 0.59
N ASP A 135 -1.59 -6.37 0.44
CA ASP A 135 -1.47 -7.73 0.94
C ASP A 135 -0.57 -8.55 0.00
N MET A 136 0.64 -8.82 0.48
CA MET A 136 1.64 -9.57 -0.27
C MET A 136 1.65 -11.05 0.11
N ASN A 137 0.81 -11.50 1.06
CA ASN A 137 0.73 -12.90 1.50
C ASN A 137 2.12 -13.54 1.68
N ALA A 138 3.03 -12.77 2.32
CA ALA A 138 4.45 -13.08 2.42
C ALA A 138 4.89 -13.04 3.88
N HIS A 139 5.74 -13.97 4.27
CA HIS A 139 6.34 -13.98 5.60
C HIS A 139 7.84 -13.71 5.50
N ILE A 140 8.33 -12.81 6.35
CA ILE A 140 9.74 -12.38 6.38
C ILE A 140 10.29 -12.59 7.79
N GLU A 141 11.46 -13.21 7.88
CA GLU A 141 12.06 -13.67 9.15
C GLU A 141 12.23 -12.55 10.18
N ASP A 142 12.67 -11.37 9.75
CA ASP A 142 12.89 -10.22 10.65
C ASP A 142 11.61 -9.72 11.33
N ILE A 143 10.42 -10.15 10.85
CA ILE A 143 9.13 -9.69 11.35
C ILE A 143 8.29 -10.85 11.90
N ASP A 144 8.17 -11.95 11.15
CA ASP A 144 7.30 -13.09 11.48
C ASP A 144 8.08 -14.32 12.00
N GLY A 145 9.42 -14.24 12.06
CA GLY A 145 10.28 -15.31 12.58
C GLY A 145 10.57 -16.45 11.60
N TYR A 146 10.06 -16.37 10.36
CA TYR A 146 10.49 -17.22 9.24
C TYR A 146 10.31 -16.49 7.90
N THR A 147 11.07 -16.90 6.89
CA THR A 147 10.89 -16.43 5.51
C THR A 147 10.28 -17.53 4.66
N ASP A 148 9.13 -17.25 4.03
CA ASP A 148 8.50 -18.16 3.09
C ASP A 148 8.93 -17.87 1.63
N PRO A 149 8.55 -18.71 0.64
CA PRO A 149 8.94 -18.47 -0.75
C PRO A 149 8.48 -17.12 -1.30
N THR A 150 7.28 -16.64 -0.93
CA THR A 150 6.78 -15.33 -1.38
C THR A 150 7.55 -14.19 -0.72
N GLY A 151 7.86 -14.29 0.57
CA GLY A 151 8.74 -13.39 1.30
C GLY A 151 10.10 -13.28 0.65
N LYS A 152 10.71 -14.41 0.26
CA LYS A 152 11.98 -14.39 -0.47
C LYS A 152 11.87 -13.66 -1.81
N MET A 153 10.78 -13.85 -2.57
CA MET A 153 10.55 -13.12 -3.83
C MET A 153 10.43 -11.60 -3.61
N ILE A 154 9.71 -11.17 -2.57
CA ILE A 154 9.57 -9.75 -2.22
C ILE A 154 10.92 -9.16 -1.81
N MET A 155 11.68 -9.85 -0.96
CA MET A 155 13.01 -9.41 -0.54
C MET A 155 13.96 -9.28 -1.74
N ASP A 156 13.98 -10.26 -2.64
CA ASP A 156 14.83 -10.23 -3.84
C ASP A 156 14.40 -9.10 -4.80
N MET A 157 13.09 -8.83 -4.91
CA MET A 157 12.58 -7.68 -5.67
C MET A 157 13.02 -6.36 -5.04
N CYS A 158 12.90 -6.22 -3.72
CA CYS A 158 13.32 -5.03 -2.99
C CYS A 158 14.81 -4.76 -3.13
N GLU A 159 15.66 -5.80 -3.01
CA GLU A 159 17.10 -5.68 -3.22
C GLU A 159 17.41 -5.23 -4.65
N ARG A 160 16.80 -5.86 -5.65
CA ARG A 160 17.02 -5.54 -7.07
C ARG A 160 16.56 -4.14 -7.45
N LEU A 161 15.49 -3.64 -6.85
CA LEU A 161 14.88 -2.35 -7.15
C LEU A 161 15.28 -1.25 -6.16
N ASP A 162 16.18 -1.54 -5.22
CA ASP A 162 16.63 -0.64 -4.16
C ASP A 162 15.46 -0.02 -3.37
N LEU A 163 14.53 -0.88 -2.92
CA LEU A 163 13.36 -0.52 -2.13
C LEU A 163 13.54 -0.94 -0.67
N ILE A 164 13.02 -0.12 0.23
CA ILE A 164 12.94 -0.36 1.67
C ILE A 164 11.61 -1.04 2.00
N ILE A 165 11.67 -2.12 2.78
CA ILE A 165 10.51 -2.71 3.45
C ILE A 165 10.24 -1.90 4.72
N CYS A 166 9.26 -0.99 4.69
CA CYS A 166 9.03 -0.06 5.80
C CYS A 166 8.54 -0.73 7.07
N ASN A 167 7.86 -1.88 6.97
CA ASN A 167 7.38 -2.65 8.11
C ASN A 167 8.51 -3.05 9.07
N SER A 168 9.74 -3.23 8.57
CA SER A 168 10.89 -3.65 9.37
C SER A 168 11.76 -2.49 9.87
N THR A 169 11.30 -1.24 9.77
CA THR A 169 12.09 -0.07 10.16
C THR A 169 11.54 0.65 11.38
N GLU A 170 12.36 1.52 11.96
CA GLU A 170 12.02 2.34 13.12
C GLU A 170 10.89 3.35 12.87
N LYS A 171 10.49 3.55 11.60
CA LYS A 171 9.36 4.43 11.25
C LYS A 171 8.01 3.70 11.24
N CYS A 172 7.99 2.37 11.41
CA CYS A 172 6.77 1.60 11.56
C CYS A 172 6.37 1.48 13.04
N GLU A 173 5.13 1.87 13.35
CA GLU A 173 4.49 1.64 14.63
C GLU A 173 3.43 0.54 14.48
N GLY A 174 3.62 -0.54 15.24
CA GLY A 174 2.87 -1.80 15.11
C GLY A 174 3.62 -2.83 14.27
N GLN A 175 3.17 -4.09 14.35
CA GLN A 175 3.72 -5.23 13.64
C GLN A 175 2.64 -6.06 12.92
N ILE A 176 1.49 -6.29 13.56
CA ILE A 176 0.43 -7.20 13.10
C ILE A 176 -0.40 -6.53 12.01
N THR A 177 -0.48 -7.18 10.85
CA THR A 177 -1.36 -6.74 9.74
C THR A 177 -2.50 -7.69 9.46
N TRP A 178 -2.46 -8.91 9.98
CA TRP A 178 -3.52 -9.89 9.83
C TRP A 178 -3.77 -10.64 11.14
N GLU A 179 -5.03 -10.88 11.47
CA GLU A 179 -5.43 -11.56 12.70
C GLU A 179 -6.74 -12.34 12.55
N VAL A 180 -6.70 -13.64 12.90
CA VAL A 180 -7.90 -14.48 13.06
C VAL A 180 -7.81 -15.28 14.36
N GLY A 181 -8.68 -14.94 15.31
CA GLY A 181 -8.74 -15.59 16.62
C GLY A 181 -7.47 -15.33 17.43
N ARG A 182 -6.56 -16.30 17.46
CA ARG A 182 -5.23 -16.17 18.13
C ARG A 182 -4.06 -16.19 17.15
N LEU A 183 -4.35 -16.34 15.86
CA LEU A 183 -3.34 -16.34 14.82
C LEU A 183 -3.11 -14.90 14.36
N GLN A 184 -1.84 -14.50 14.27
CA GLN A 184 -1.42 -13.16 13.89
C GLN A 184 -0.19 -13.27 12.98
N SER A 185 -0.08 -12.36 12.01
CA SER A 185 1.08 -12.27 11.11
C SER A 185 1.20 -10.89 10.47
N THR A 186 2.33 -10.68 9.80
CA THR A 186 2.59 -9.52 8.93
C THR A 186 2.60 -9.97 7.49
N ILE A 187 1.51 -9.73 6.78
CA ILE A 187 1.38 -10.10 5.35
C ILE A 187 1.09 -8.91 4.45
N ASP A 188 0.77 -7.76 5.03
CA ASP A 188 0.56 -6.50 4.34
C ASP A 188 1.81 -5.63 4.48
N TYR A 189 2.35 -5.16 3.36
CA TYR A 189 3.63 -4.45 3.36
C TYR A 189 3.54 -3.07 2.71
N ALA A 190 4.39 -2.18 3.20
CA ALA A 190 4.73 -0.94 2.53
C ALA A 190 6.18 -0.98 2.05
N LEU A 191 6.36 -0.96 0.74
CA LEU A 191 7.66 -0.90 0.09
C LEU A 191 7.84 0.49 -0.50
N MET A 192 9.01 1.12 -0.35
CA MET A 192 9.24 2.42 -1.00
C MET A 192 10.71 2.69 -1.29
N SER A 193 10.97 3.58 -2.23
CA SER A 193 12.33 4.04 -2.51
C SER A 193 12.90 4.85 -1.34
N HIS A 194 14.24 4.87 -1.23
CA HIS A 194 14.96 5.59 -0.17
C HIS A 194 14.53 7.05 -0.02
N ARG A 195 14.37 7.78 -1.13
CA ARG A 195 13.97 9.20 -1.07
C ARG A 195 12.56 9.40 -0.51
N MET A 196 11.64 8.45 -0.73
CA MET A 196 10.32 8.51 -0.11
C MET A 196 10.39 8.16 1.37
N TYR A 197 11.21 7.17 1.72
CA TYR A 197 11.45 6.81 3.11
C TYR A 197 12.00 8.00 3.92
N GLU A 198 12.94 8.77 3.39
CA GLU A 198 13.45 9.98 4.04
C GLU A 198 12.34 11.00 4.36
N LYS A 199 11.34 11.12 3.48
CA LYS A 199 10.20 12.04 3.64
C LYS A 199 9.05 11.45 4.47
N LEU A 200 9.06 10.13 4.70
CA LEU A 200 8.11 9.45 5.56
C LEU A 200 8.31 9.94 7.00
N ARG A 201 7.22 10.43 7.61
CA ARG A 201 7.18 10.78 9.04
C ARG A 201 6.94 9.54 9.89
N GLY A 202 6.07 8.65 9.42
CA GLY A 202 5.74 7.40 10.10
C GLY A 202 4.78 6.56 9.28
N MET A 203 4.81 5.27 9.55
CA MET A 203 3.88 4.24 9.12
C MET A 203 3.19 3.69 10.37
N TYR A 204 1.86 3.57 10.33
CA TYR A 204 1.07 3.15 11.47
C TYR A 204 0.16 1.98 11.09
N LEU A 205 0.16 0.93 11.90
CA LEU A 205 -0.77 -0.20 11.80
C LEU A 205 -1.90 -0.05 12.82
N ASP A 206 -3.15 -0.15 12.37
CA ASP A 206 -4.32 -0.16 13.26
C ASP A 206 -4.52 -1.54 13.91
N GLU A 207 -3.57 -1.99 14.73
CA GLU A 207 -3.61 -3.32 15.38
C GLU A 207 -4.86 -3.50 16.26
N GLY A 208 -5.29 -2.41 16.91
CA GLY A 208 -6.53 -2.38 17.70
C GLY A 208 -7.80 -2.62 16.88
N GLY A 209 -7.72 -2.62 15.55
CA GLY A 209 -8.82 -2.93 14.63
C GLY A 209 -9.95 -1.91 14.64
N SER A 210 -9.73 -0.73 15.23
CA SER A 210 -10.73 0.32 15.39
C SER A 210 -11.20 0.93 14.06
N ARG A 211 -10.42 0.71 12.99
CA ARG A 211 -10.62 1.20 11.63
C ARG A 211 -10.64 0.06 10.62
N SER A 212 -10.87 -1.17 11.10
CA SER A 212 -10.80 -2.40 10.32
C SER A 212 -12.03 -3.30 10.55
N LEU A 213 -13.22 -2.72 10.83
CA LEU A 213 -14.45 -3.44 11.14
C LEU A 213 -14.73 -4.59 10.15
N GLY A 214 -14.91 -5.81 10.67
CA GLY A 214 -15.27 -6.99 9.86
C GLY A 214 -14.19 -7.48 8.88
N SER A 215 -12.95 -7.00 9.02
CA SER A 215 -11.77 -7.47 8.31
C SER A 215 -10.83 -8.19 9.27
N ASP A 216 -10.21 -9.26 8.82
CA ASP A 216 -9.07 -9.90 9.49
C ASP A 216 -7.75 -9.13 9.25
N HIS A 217 -7.67 -8.36 8.17
CA HIS A 217 -6.56 -7.42 7.94
C HIS A 217 -6.69 -6.11 8.73
N LYS A 218 -5.54 -5.57 9.16
CA LYS A 218 -5.37 -4.28 9.83
C LYS A 218 -4.92 -3.22 8.84
N ARG A 219 -5.43 -2.01 8.99
CA ARG A 219 -5.13 -0.90 8.09
C ARG A 219 -3.71 -0.38 8.26
N ILE A 220 -3.00 -0.21 7.13
CA ILE A 220 -1.72 0.53 7.05
C ILE A 220 -1.99 2.01 6.72
N LYS A 221 -1.38 2.93 7.49
CA LYS A 221 -1.40 4.36 7.19
C LYS A 221 0.01 4.92 7.07
N LEU A 222 0.32 5.52 5.92
CA LEU A 222 1.55 6.28 5.71
C LEU A 222 1.33 7.78 5.88
N SER A 223 2.21 8.43 6.64
CA SER A 223 2.19 9.89 6.84
C SER A 223 3.48 10.52 6.34
N PHE A 224 3.36 11.50 5.45
CA PHE A 224 4.50 12.20 4.85
C PHE A 224 4.58 13.66 5.31
N GLY A 225 5.81 14.18 5.40
CA GLY A 225 6.08 15.58 5.75
C GLY A 225 6.76 16.33 4.61
N ARG A 226 6.74 17.67 4.67
CA ARG A 226 7.78 18.45 3.99
C ARG A 226 9.10 18.20 4.71
N ALA A 227 10.19 18.00 3.96
CA ALA A 227 11.53 17.91 4.50
C ALA A 227 11.78 19.11 5.42
N VAL A 228 12.08 18.85 6.69
CA VAL A 228 12.54 19.90 7.60
C VAL A 228 13.94 20.27 7.09
N LYS A 229 14.10 21.49 6.57
CA LYS A 229 15.45 22.04 6.37
C LYS A 229 16.07 22.14 7.77
N VAL A 230 16.93 21.20 8.12
CA VAL A 230 17.78 21.33 9.29
C VAL A 230 18.66 22.54 9.01
N GLY A 231 18.36 23.66 9.67
CA GLY A 231 19.18 24.86 9.59
C GLY A 231 20.59 24.50 10.05
N ARG A 232 21.58 24.72 9.17
CA ARG A 232 22.99 24.75 9.59
C ARG A 232 23.07 25.80 10.70
N ARG A 233 23.35 25.38 11.94
CA ARG A 233 23.86 26.30 12.95
C ARG A 233 25.19 26.83 12.41
N GLN A 234 25.23 28.12 12.13
CA GLN A 234 26.48 28.85 12.02
C GLN A 234 27.07 28.93 13.42
N ASP A 235 27.95 27.98 13.75
CA ASP A 235 28.94 28.21 14.79
C ASP A 235 30.12 28.92 14.11
N GLU A 236 30.05 30.25 14.03
CA GLU A 236 31.21 31.09 13.73
C GLU A 236 31.14 32.39 14.55
N GLN A 237 32.22 32.63 15.29
CA GLN A 237 32.68 33.89 15.89
C GLN A 237 32.19 34.24 17.31
N LEU A 238 32.79 33.54 18.29
CA LEU A 238 33.28 34.18 19.52
C LEU A 238 34.81 34.27 19.42
N GLN A 239 35.29 35.35 18.79
CA GLN A 239 36.62 35.90 19.02
C GLN A 239 36.50 37.42 19.17
N GLU A 240 37.16 37.93 20.21
CA GLU A 240 37.48 39.34 20.51
C GLU A 240 36.38 40.21 21.13
N ARG A 241 36.38 40.24 22.46
CA ARG A 241 36.65 41.46 23.26
C ARG A 241 37.14 41.12 24.66
#